data_AF-A0A6P2DGM0-F1
#
_entry.id   AF-A0A6P2DGM0-F1
#
_cell.length_a   1.000
_cell.length_b   1.000
_cell.length_c   1.000
_cell.angle_alpha   90.00
_cell.angle_beta   90.00
_cell.angle_gamma   90.00
#
_symmetry.space_group_name_H-M   'P 1'
#
loop_
_entity.id
_entity.type
_entity.pdbx_description
1 polymer ?
#
loop_
_entity_poly.entity_id
_entity_poly.type
_entity_poly.pdbx_seq_one_letter_code
_entity_poly.pdbx_strand_id
1 'polypeptide(L)'
;MPEDPDTGKLRPFTDDEIDAMEIRTFGVRDFTHGMETRKVGDNTLRKSFHVKWSERFNFCERVCGNEKTYVDGTGHTKLSRLLPDEKYGTHYPNFPEIIATRIDGIKGANGPGIDDEDGVVGYPDAQVDVFYEHVPFDVRTDEEIELDGGSELKRFAYYGSSQGRADAITVPGGAMRYWREPDDGTAPPHGVPVPTGINITRAEEEFTYNWVRLPFEAFDVLSNLYARIYGSVEGDLPFIGCVNSTPIFNRPHGTVMFTGVTPKQERAHTGQGLRWSLEYKFLYSAMGWNWLYYPDPSGTNAGWFNVNNKDYQEADALEDGRSISAGTRDLNLLFSVSA
;
A
#
# COMPACT_ATOMS: atom_id res chain seq x y z
N MET A 1 0.27 17.08 16.84
CA MET A 1 0.39 17.27 15.39
C MET A 1 0.40 18.74 14.99
N PRO A 2 1.51 19.25 14.44
CA PRO A 2 1.57 20.57 13.84
C PRO A 2 0.82 20.55 12.50
N GLU A 3 -0.32 21.20 12.48
CA GLU A 3 -1.16 21.32 11.29
C GLU A 3 -1.11 22.75 10.75
N ASP A 4 -1.14 22.86 9.43
CA ASP A 4 -1.39 24.12 8.76
C ASP A 4 -2.90 24.43 8.87
N PRO A 5 -3.28 25.54 9.53
CA PRO A 5 -4.69 25.88 9.74
C PRO A 5 -5.42 26.20 8.43
N ASP A 6 -4.71 26.63 7.38
CA ASP A 6 -5.33 27.04 6.12
C ASP A 6 -5.58 25.84 5.20
N THR A 7 -4.68 24.86 5.21
CA THR A 7 -4.73 23.70 4.30
C THR A 7 -5.16 22.40 4.97
N GLY A 8 -5.08 22.32 6.30
CA GLY A 8 -5.26 21.09 7.06
C GLY A 8 -4.15 20.06 6.85
N LYS A 9 -3.10 20.38 6.08
CA LYS A 9 -1.92 19.50 5.90
C LYS A 9 -1.09 19.46 7.18
N LEU A 10 -0.30 18.39 7.34
CA LEU A 10 0.78 18.41 8.31
C LEU A 10 1.84 19.41 7.84
N ARG A 11 2.40 20.16 8.78
CA ARG A 11 3.55 21.03 8.53
C ARG A 11 4.74 20.60 9.37
N PRO A 12 5.97 20.96 8.99
CA PRO A 12 7.10 20.87 9.89
C PRO A 12 6.87 21.68 11.18
N PHE A 13 7.48 21.23 12.28
CA PHE A 13 7.54 22.01 13.52
C PHE A 13 8.35 23.29 13.32
N THR A 14 7.92 24.39 13.93
CA THR A 14 8.66 25.65 13.95
C THR A 14 9.85 25.58 14.91
N ASP A 15 10.81 26.49 14.77
CA ASP A 15 11.97 26.57 15.67
C ASP A 15 11.56 26.75 17.14
N ASP A 16 10.55 27.60 17.41
CA ASP A 16 10.03 27.81 18.76
C ASP A 16 9.40 26.53 19.35
N GLU A 17 8.67 25.76 18.53
CA GLU A 17 8.09 24.48 18.94
C GLU A 17 9.19 23.44 19.23
N ILE A 18 10.28 23.44 18.45
CA ILE A 18 11.43 22.56 18.66
C ILE A 18 12.17 22.92 19.94
N ASP A 19 12.39 24.21 20.18
CA ASP A 19 13.08 24.70 21.37
C ASP A 19 12.29 24.37 22.64
N ALA A 20 10.94 24.45 22.58
CA ALA A 20 10.07 24.04 23.68
C ALA A 20 10.21 22.55 24.06
N MET A 21 10.59 21.68 23.11
CA MET A 21 10.81 20.25 23.39
C MET A 21 12.03 20.01 24.30
N GLU A 22 12.97 20.95 24.38
CA GLU A 22 14.25 20.86 25.12
C GLU A 22 15.00 19.54 24.89
N ILE A 23 15.16 19.16 23.61
CA ILE A 23 15.73 17.86 23.21
C ILE A 23 17.19 17.75 23.63
N ARG A 24 17.49 16.77 24.48
CA ARG A 24 18.83 16.45 24.98
C ARG A 24 19.13 14.98 24.76
N THR A 25 20.30 14.66 24.20
CA THR A 25 20.73 13.26 24.07
C THR A 25 21.15 12.70 25.43
N PHE A 26 20.70 11.50 25.78
CA PHE A 26 21.08 10.84 27.03
C PHE A 26 22.61 10.59 27.09
N GLY A 27 23.23 10.79 28.26
CA GLY A 27 24.63 10.41 28.52
C GLY A 27 25.74 11.33 28.00
N VAL A 28 25.44 12.47 27.36
CA VAL A 28 26.48 13.39 26.82
C VAL A 28 27.28 14.12 27.91
N ARG A 29 26.73 14.22 29.13
CA ARG A 29 27.33 15.05 30.19
C ARG A 29 28.41 14.33 31.02
N ASP A 30 28.38 13.00 31.11
CA ASP A 30 29.23 12.24 32.03
C ASP A 30 30.04 11.11 31.39
N PHE A 31 29.84 10.79 30.10
CA PHE A 31 30.54 9.70 29.38
C PHE A 31 30.44 8.31 30.04
N THR A 32 29.56 8.12 31.03
CA THR A 32 29.44 6.87 31.80
C THR A 32 28.31 5.97 31.31
N HIS A 33 27.50 6.41 30.34
CA HIS A 33 26.32 5.66 29.87
C HIS A 33 26.32 5.49 28.35
N GLY A 34 25.99 4.27 27.90
CA GLY A 34 25.90 3.93 26.47
C GLY A 34 24.80 4.73 25.76
N MET A 35 25.20 5.54 24.79
CA MET A 35 24.34 6.50 24.05
C MET A 35 23.52 5.86 22.93
N GLU A 36 24.02 4.75 22.41
CA GLU A 36 23.57 4.15 21.18
C GLU A 36 23.87 2.66 21.27
N THR A 37 22.86 1.82 21.06
CA THR A 37 23.08 0.38 20.95
C THR A 37 22.76 -0.04 19.54
N ARG A 38 23.79 -0.49 18.81
CA ARG A 38 23.66 -1.08 17.48
C ARG A 38 23.85 -2.58 17.61
N LYS A 39 22.84 -3.34 17.21
CA LYS A 39 23.01 -4.78 17.06
C LYS A 39 23.51 -5.05 15.64
N VAL A 40 24.80 -5.37 15.53
CA VAL A 40 25.54 -5.50 14.24
C VAL A 40 24.90 -6.52 13.29
N GLY A 41 24.13 -7.49 13.81
CA GLY A 41 23.41 -8.48 12.99
C GLY A 41 21.98 -8.13 12.58
N ASP A 42 21.36 -7.10 13.18
CA ASP A 42 19.90 -6.90 13.05
C ASP A 42 19.53 -5.63 12.27
N ASN A 43 20.50 -4.87 11.74
CA ASN A 43 20.26 -3.57 11.07
C ASN A 43 19.40 -2.58 11.90
N THR A 44 19.42 -2.74 13.24
CA THR A 44 18.62 -1.94 14.17
C THR A 44 19.50 -1.12 15.09
N LEU A 45 18.96 0.03 15.50
CA LEU A 45 19.58 0.96 16.43
C LEU A 45 18.61 1.39 17.52
N ARG A 46 19.13 1.66 18.71
CA ARG A 46 18.39 2.34 19.78
C ARG A 46 19.14 3.55 20.27
N LYS A 47 18.41 4.64 20.49
CA LYS A 47 18.93 5.89 21.07
C LYS A 47 17.90 6.47 22.04
N SER A 48 18.40 7.00 23.15
CA SER A 48 17.55 7.58 24.20
C SER A 48 17.73 9.09 24.25
N PHE A 49 16.61 9.79 24.41
CA PHE A 49 16.56 11.25 24.50
C PHE A 49 15.83 11.70 25.76
N HIS A 50 16.22 12.84 26.30
CA HIS A 50 15.46 13.59 27.28
C HIS A 50 14.74 14.76 26.60
N VAL A 51 13.46 14.90 26.87
CA VAL A 51 12.61 15.99 26.39
C VAL A 51 11.70 16.47 27.50
N LYS A 52 11.07 17.63 27.36
CA LYS A 52 10.00 18.04 28.27
C LYS A 52 8.87 17.03 28.26
N TRP A 53 8.34 16.68 29.44
CA TRP A 53 7.23 15.73 29.53
C TRP A 53 6.01 16.22 28.75
N SER A 54 5.68 17.51 28.82
CA SER A 54 4.58 18.12 28.07
C SER A 54 4.73 17.94 26.55
N GLU A 55 5.96 17.96 26.05
CA GLU A 55 6.29 17.92 24.61
C GLU A 55 6.63 16.51 24.09
N ARG A 56 6.55 15.48 24.94
CA ARG A 56 7.02 14.12 24.61
C ARG A 56 6.39 13.57 23.32
N PHE A 57 5.12 13.88 23.05
CA PHE A 57 4.44 13.39 21.86
C PHE A 57 4.80 14.20 20.61
N ASN A 58 4.96 15.52 20.72
CA ASN A 58 5.47 16.36 19.65
C ASN A 58 6.88 15.90 19.22
N PHE A 59 7.73 15.52 20.19
CA PHE A 59 9.02 14.90 19.91
C PHE A 59 8.87 13.57 19.15
N CYS A 60 7.94 12.69 19.55
CA CYS A 60 7.72 11.40 18.87
C CYS A 60 7.29 11.61 17.40
N GLU A 61 6.37 12.53 17.16
CA GLU A 61 5.92 12.91 15.81
C GLU A 61 7.05 13.52 14.98
N ARG A 62 7.90 14.38 15.57
CA ARG A 62 9.07 14.95 14.89
C ARG A 62 10.05 13.86 14.47
N VAL A 63 10.37 12.95 15.37
CA VAL A 63 11.45 11.97 15.16
C VAL A 63 11.04 10.87 14.20
N CYS A 64 9.83 10.33 14.36
CA CYS A 64 9.40 9.18 13.56
C CYS A 64 8.59 9.55 12.31
N GLY A 65 8.27 10.84 12.15
CA GLY A 65 7.30 11.33 11.18
C GLY A 65 5.88 11.23 11.70
N ASN A 66 4.92 11.54 10.83
CA ASN A 66 3.51 11.34 11.13
C ASN A 66 2.66 11.28 9.85
N GLU A 67 1.41 10.86 9.99
CA GLU A 67 0.47 10.72 8.89
C GLU A 67 -0.94 11.15 9.27
N LYS A 68 -1.63 11.80 8.33
CA LYS A 68 -3.06 12.07 8.46
C LYS A 68 -3.76 12.06 7.11
N THR A 69 -5.08 11.93 7.15
CA THR A 69 -5.93 12.33 6.03
C THR A 69 -6.33 13.79 6.18
N TYR A 70 -6.53 14.48 5.07
CA TYR A 70 -7.17 15.81 5.02
C TYR A 70 -8.05 15.91 3.79
N VAL A 71 -8.97 16.86 3.76
CA VAL A 71 -9.79 17.17 2.59
C VAL A 71 -9.22 18.43 1.97
N ASP A 72 -8.84 18.36 0.69
CA ASP A 72 -8.29 19.52 0.00
C ASP A 72 -9.39 20.52 -0.41
N GLY A 73 -8.98 21.67 -0.95
CA GLY A 73 -9.92 22.71 -1.42
C GLY A 73 -10.87 22.28 -2.55
N THR A 74 -10.70 21.08 -3.10
CA THR A 74 -11.58 20.50 -4.13
C THR A 74 -12.55 19.46 -3.57
N GLY A 75 -12.50 19.18 -2.26
CA GLY A 75 -13.32 18.18 -1.60
C GLY A 75 -12.78 16.75 -1.70
N HIS A 76 -11.56 16.57 -2.22
CA HIS A 76 -10.93 15.26 -2.33
C HIS A 76 -10.13 14.94 -1.08
N THR A 77 -10.35 13.75 -0.51
CA THR A 77 -9.51 13.23 0.58
C THR A 77 -8.10 12.97 0.06
N LYS A 78 -7.08 13.45 0.78
CA LYS A 78 -5.66 13.23 0.47
C LYS A 78 -4.91 12.80 1.72
N LEU A 79 -3.73 12.22 1.51
CA LEU A 79 -2.78 11.96 2.58
C LEU A 79 -1.84 13.14 2.74
N SER A 80 -1.53 13.46 3.98
CA SER A 80 -0.39 14.31 4.32
C SER A 80 0.59 13.53 5.19
N ARG A 81 1.88 13.63 4.85
CA ARG A 81 2.95 12.91 5.51
C ARG A 81 3.99 13.89 6.04
N LEU A 82 4.30 13.77 7.32
CA LEU A 82 5.51 14.36 7.89
C LEU A 82 6.60 13.28 7.88
N LEU A 83 7.73 13.59 7.26
CA LEU A 83 8.88 12.68 7.25
C LEU A 83 9.59 12.67 8.61
N PRO A 84 10.29 11.58 8.96
CA PRO A 84 11.25 11.59 10.05
C PRO A 84 12.23 12.76 9.91
N ASP A 85 12.46 13.50 10.99
CA ASP A 85 13.38 14.63 11.00
C ASP A 85 14.81 14.25 10.59
N GLU A 86 15.50 15.11 9.85
CA GLU A 86 16.84 14.80 9.33
C GLU A 86 17.90 14.63 10.44
N LYS A 87 17.76 15.36 11.54
CA LYS A 87 18.76 15.42 12.63
C LYS A 87 18.52 14.32 13.67
N TYR A 88 17.26 14.05 13.98
CA TYR A 88 16.86 13.14 15.05
C TYR A 88 16.18 11.87 14.54
N GLY A 89 15.59 11.88 13.34
CA GLY A 89 14.89 10.76 12.70
C GLY A 89 15.74 9.96 11.71
N THR A 90 16.65 10.58 10.97
CA THR A 90 17.64 9.92 10.09
C THR A 90 19.04 10.04 10.70
N HIS A 91 19.36 9.15 11.65
CA HIS A 91 20.55 9.31 12.50
C HIS A 91 21.90 9.18 11.75
N TYR A 92 21.93 8.59 10.55
CA TYR A 92 23.15 8.42 9.76
C TYR A 92 23.04 9.07 8.37
N PRO A 93 23.79 10.17 8.09
CA PRO A 93 23.78 10.82 6.78
C PRO A 93 24.16 9.91 5.60
N ASN A 94 24.97 8.88 5.87
CA ASN A 94 25.40 7.91 4.85
C ASN A 94 24.40 6.76 4.64
N PHE A 95 23.39 6.62 5.50
CA PHE A 95 22.39 5.56 5.45
C PHE A 95 20.99 6.15 5.67
N PRO A 96 20.46 6.93 4.70
CA PRO A 96 19.16 7.57 4.81
C PRO A 96 18.01 6.56 4.96
N GLU A 97 18.23 5.30 4.57
CA GLU A 97 17.29 4.19 4.72
C GLU A 97 17.12 3.73 6.18
N ILE A 98 18.02 4.14 7.10
CA ILE A 98 17.88 3.90 8.54
C ILE A 98 17.12 5.07 9.16
N ILE A 99 15.82 4.87 9.35
CA ILE A 99 14.93 5.87 9.93
C ILE A 99 14.39 5.42 11.28
N ALA A 100 13.92 6.36 12.10
CA ALA A 100 13.16 6.05 13.29
C ALA A 100 11.83 5.38 12.90
N THR A 101 11.65 4.12 13.32
CA THR A 101 10.47 3.30 12.95
C THR A 101 9.43 3.21 14.04
N ARG A 102 9.82 3.38 15.30
CA ARG A 102 8.91 3.39 16.45
C ARG A 102 9.56 3.96 17.71
N ILE A 103 8.71 4.37 18.63
CA ILE A 103 9.07 4.63 20.03
C ILE A 103 9.00 3.31 20.81
N ASP A 104 10.11 2.86 21.39
CA ASP A 104 10.20 1.61 22.17
C ASP A 104 9.68 1.82 23.59
N GLY A 105 9.85 3.03 24.13
CA GLY A 105 9.36 3.37 25.46
C GLY A 105 9.45 4.86 25.78
N ILE A 106 8.56 5.31 26.68
CA ILE A 106 8.58 6.65 27.27
C ILE A 106 8.49 6.47 28.79
N LYS A 107 9.39 7.11 29.54
CA LYS A 107 9.46 7.03 31.00
C LYS A 107 9.63 8.42 31.60
N GLY A 108 9.06 8.65 32.78
CA GLY A 108 9.26 9.89 33.53
C GLY A 108 10.71 10.05 34.00
N ALA A 109 11.22 11.28 33.98
CA ALA A 109 12.60 11.61 34.37
C ALA A 109 12.68 12.91 35.18
N ASN A 110 13.81 13.10 35.89
CA ASN A 110 14.20 14.31 36.61
C ASN A 110 13.21 14.83 37.68
N GLY A 111 12.49 13.95 38.37
CA GLY A 111 11.68 14.33 39.53
C GLY A 111 10.68 13.26 39.96
N PRO A 112 9.98 13.47 41.10
CA PRO A 112 8.83 12.67 41.45
C PRO A 112 7.70 12.88 40.45
N GLY A 113 6.94 11.83 40.17
CA GLY A 113 5.70 11.94 39.41
C GLY A 113 4.63 12.66 40.23
N ILE A 114 3.89 13.57 39.60
CA ILE A 114 2.75 14.27 40.19
C ILE A 114 1.53 13.88 39.38
N ASP A 115 0.55 13.25 40.01
CA ASP A 115 -0.72 12.93 39.35
C ASP A 115 -1.45 14.22 38.96
N ASP A 116 -1.92 14.29 37.72
CA ASP A 116 -2.84 15.32 37.29
C ASP A 116 -4.29 15.01 37.71
N GLU A 117 -5.22 15.90 37.37
CA GLU A 117 -6.65 15.77 37.73
C GLU A 117 -7.30 14.51 37.14
N ASP A 118 -6.73 13.94 36.09
CA ASP A 118 -7.18 12.72 35.41
C ASP A 118 -6.47 11.44 35.93
N GLY A 119 -5.59 11.58 36.92
CA GLY A 119 -4.81 10.48 37.48
C GLY A 119 -3.67 10.01 36.57
N VAL A 120 -3.27 10.83 35.60
CA VAL A 120 -2.11 10.58 34.75
C VAL A 120 -0.88 11.19 35.41
N VAL A 121 0.15 10.36 35.61
CA VAL A 121 1.38 10.81 36.24
C VAL A 121 2.13 11.78 35.32
N GLY A 122 2.30 13.02 35.78
CA GLY A 122 3.13 14.05 35.17
C GLY A 122 4.57 14.01 35.69
N TYR A 123 5.54 14.26 34.83
CA TYR A 123 6.94 14.43 35.20
C TYR A 123 7.48 15.75 34.64
N PRO A 124 8.62 16.27 35.12
CA PRO A 124 9.27 17.42 34.48
C PRO A 124 9.78 17.07 33.08
N ASP A 125 10.47 15.94 32.97
CA ASP A 125 11.08 15.47 31.73
C ASP A 125 10.61 14.04 31.41
N ALA A 126 10.68 13.68 30.14
CA ALA A 126 10.52 12.32 29.64
C ALA A 126 11.87 11.79 29.14
N GLN A 127 12.17 10.53 29.44
CA GLN A 127 13.15 9.74 28.70
C GLN A 127 12.41 8.96 27.60
N VAL A 128 12.78 9.19 26.35
CA VAL A 128 12.17 8.56 25.16
C VAL A 128 13.21 7.67 24.49
N ASP A 129 12.90 6.39 24.38
CA ASP A 129 13.72 5.40 23.71
C ASP A 129 13.23 5.23 22.27
N VAL A 130 14.05 5.67 21.31
CA VAL A 130 13.74 5.65 19.87
C VAL A 130 14.41 4.45 19.22
N PHE A 131 13.64 3.71 18.43
CA PHE A 131 14.08 2.56 17.65
C PHE A 131 14.23 2.95 16.18
N TYR A 132 15.40 2.70 15.61
CA TYR A 132 15.68 2.92 14.19
C TYR A 132 15.94 1.59 13.50
N GLU A 133 15.47 1.48 12.28
CA GLU A 133 15.66 0.29 11.44
C GLU A 133 15.83 0.71 9.99
N HIS A 134 16.46 -0.18 9.23
CA HIS A 134 16.45 -0.10 7.79
C HIS A 134 15.04 -0.40 7.27
N VAL A 135 14.44 0.53 6.53
CA VAL A 135 13.12 0.32 5.93
C VAL A 135 13.24 -0.16 4.49
N PRO A 136 12.35 -1.05 4.02
CA PRO A 136 12.39 -1.58 2.64
C PRO A 136 11.64 -0.69 1.64
N PHE A 137 11.36 0.56 1.99
CA PHE A 137 10.56 1.50 1.19
C PHE A 137 11.22 2.87 1.15
N ASP A 138 10.98 3.60 0.07
CA ASP A 138 11.42 4.97 -0.05
C ASP A 138 10.60 5.90 0.87
N VAL A 139 11.28 6.92 1.38
CA VAL A 139 10.70 8.00 2.18
C VAL A 139 10.83 9.28 1.36
N ARG A 140 9.70 9.84 0.93
CA ARG A 140 9.65 11.01 0.02
C ARG A 140 8.61 12.03 0.48
N THR A 141 8.87 13.30 0.23
CA THR A 141 7.99 14.40 0.67
C THR A 141 6.66 14.40 -0.09
N ASP A 142 5.66 15.09 0.45
CA ASP A 142 4.37 15.26 -0.25
C ASP A 142 4.57 15.98 -1.61
N GLU A 143 5.47 16.95 -1.67
CA GLU A 143 5.80 17.72 -2.88
C GLU A 143 6.44 16.86 -3.97
N GLU A 144 7.38 15.98 -3.59
CA GLU A 144 8.02 15.04 -4.52
C GLU A 144 6.99 14.10 -5.14
N ILE A 145 6.05 13.58 -4.34
CA ILE A 145 4.99 12.70 -4.82
C ILE A 145 3.97 13.43 -5.69
N GLU A 146 3.60 14.66 -5.35
CA GLU A 146 2.72 15.49 -6.17
C GLU A 146 3.32 15.73 -7.58
N LEU A 147 4.63 16.00 -7.68
CA LEU A 147 5.35 16.11 -8.96
C LEU A 147 5.39 14.80 -9.75
N ASP A 148 5.42 13.68 -9.04
CA ASP A 148 5.56 12.33 -9.59
C ASP A 148 4.24 11.64 -9.94
N GLY A 149 3.14 12.40 -9.99
CA GLY A 149 1.81 11.93 -10.37
C GLY A 149 0.91 11.52 -9.20
N GLY A 150 1.30 11.81 -7.95
CA GLY A 150 0.46 11.68 -6.76
C GLY A 150 0.28 10.25 -6.23
N SER A 151 1.02 9.26 -6.73
CA SER A 151 0.87 7.86 -6.30
C SER A 151 1.74 7.51 -5.09
N GLU A 152 1.11 6.96 -4.05
CA GLU A 152 1.81 6.45 -2.88
C GLU A 152 2.54 5.14 -3.17
N LEU A 153 2.45 4.57 -4.37
CA LEU A 153 3.25 3.40 -4.73
C LEU A 153 4.77 3.68 -4.66
N LYS A 154 5.16 4.95 -4.78
CA LYS A 154 6.56 5.38 -4.79
C LYS A 154 7.14 5.68 -3.40
N ARG A 155 6.34 5.67 -2.34
CA ARG A 155 6.80 5.90 -0.95
C ARG A 155 5.96 5.11 0.04
N PHE A 156 6.56 4.62 1.13
CA PHE A 156 5.82 3.77 2.08
C PHE A 156 5.13 2.53 1.47
N ALA A 157 5.49 2.17 0.23
CA ALA A 157 5.05 0.96 -0.43
C ALA A 157 6.27 0.16 -0.87
N TYR A 158 6.20 -1.16 -0.72
CA TYR A 158 7.29 -2.05 -1.11
C TYR A 158 6.78 -3.39 -1.59
N TYR A 159 7.58 -4.02 -2.43
CA TYR A 159 7.33 -5.37 -2.92
C TYR A 159 7.52 -6.39 -1.79
N GLY A 160 6.53 -7.25 -1.56
CA GLY A 160 6.61 -8.30 -0.56
C GLY A 160 7.31 -9.55 -1.09
N SER A 161 6.52 -10.42 -1.71
CA SER A 161 6.98 -11.70 -2.24
C SER A 161 6.37 -11.99 -3.60
N SER A 162 6.93 -12.99 -4.30
CA SER A 162 6.31 -13.61 -5.46
C SER A 162 6.51 -15.12 -5.43
N GLN A 163 5.52 -15.82 -5.95
CA GLN A 163 5.53 -17.25 -6.13
C GLN A 163 4.85 -17.61 -7.45
N GLY A 164 5.42 -18.61 -8.13
CA GLY A 164 4.75 -19.23 -9.27
C GLY A 164 3.48 -19.94 -8.79
N ARG A 165 2.37 -19.67 -9.47
CA ARG A 165 1.07 -20.27 -9.23
C ARG A 165 0.58 -20.93 -10.51
N ALA A 166 -0.08 -22.07 -10.38
CA ALA A 166 -0.71 -22.74 -11.52
C ALA A 166 -2.12 -23.13 -11.11
N ASP A 167 -3.08 -22.34 -11.55
CA ASP A 167 -4.49 -22.59 -11.26
C ASP A 167 -5.15 -23.30 -12.44
N ALA A 168 -5.90 -24.35 -12.11
CA ALA A 168 -6.79 -25.02 -13.05
C ALA A 168 -8.14 -24.31 -13.02
N ILE A 169 -8.42 -23.50 -14.04
CA ILE A 169 -9.73 -22.89 -14.22
C ILE A 169 -10.62 -23.90 -14.92
N THR A 170 -11.63 -24.42 -14.22
CA THR A 170 -12.66 -25.27 -14.84
C THR A 170 -13.62 -24.38 -15.61
N VAL A 171 -13.68 -24.56 -16.93
CA VAL A 171 -14.61 -23.81 -17.77
C VAL A 171 -16.03 -24.34 -17.52
N PRO A 172 -17.01 -23.49 -17.15
CA PRO A 172 -18.39 -23.94 -17.02
C PRO A 172 -18.87 -24.53 -18.35
N GLY A 173 -19.42 -25.76 -18.34
CA GLY A 173 -19.82 -26.46 -19.57
C GLY A 173 -20.83 -25.71 -20.46
N GLY A 174 -21.52 -24.70 -19.93
CA GLY A 174 -22.43 -23.83 -20.69
C GLY A 174 -21.78 -22.68 -21.45
N ALA A 175 -20.48 -22.41 -21.24
CA ALA A 175 -19.73 -21.37 -21.96
C ALA A 175 -19.12 -21.87 -23.28
N MET A 176 -19.14 -23.19 -23.52
CA MET A 176 -18.67 -23.78 -24.76
C MET A 176 -19.81 -23.84 -25.76
N ARG A 177 -19.62 -23.22 -26.93
CA ARG A 177 -20.52 -23.29 -28.07
C ARG A 177 -19.80 -23.95 -29.23
N TYR A 178 -20.54 -24.66 -30.08
CA TYR A 178 -19.99 -25.07 -31.36
C TYR A 178 -19.76 -23.81 -32.20
N TRP A 179 -18.51 -23.55 -32.55
CA TRP A 179 -18.19 -22.60 -33.61
C TRP A 179 -18.65 -23.19 -34.95
N ARG A 180 -19.21 -22.35 -35.81
CA ARG A 180 -19.61 -22.71 -37.18
C ARG A 180 -19.11 -21.67 -38.13
N GLU A 181 -18.64 -22.12 -39.28
CA GLU A 181 -18.39 -21.21 -40.38
C GLU A 181 -19.74 -20.68 -40.93
N PRO A 182 -19.77 -19.47 -41.52
CA PRO A 182 -21.00 -18.81 -41.97
C PRO A 182 -21.91 -19.64 -42.91
N ASP A 183 -21.39 -20.71 -43.50
CA ASP A 183 -22.06 -21.52 -44.52
C ASP A 183 -22.55 -22.90 -44.04
N ASP A 184 -22.34 -23.25 -42.75
CA ASP A 184 -22.48 -24.63 -42.22
C ASP A 184 -23.91 -24.99 -41.72
N GLY A 185 -24.93 -24.20 -42.09
CA GLY A 185 -26.34 -24.43 -41.78
C GLY A 185 -26.78 -24.14 -40.32
N THR A 186 -28.10 -24.22 -40.05
CA THR A 186 -28.72 -23.73 -38.79
C THR A 186 -28.90 -24.77 -37.68
N ALA A 187 -28.74 -26.07 -37.95
CA ALA A 187 -29.07 -27.13 -36.99
C ALA A 187 -27.83 -27.58 -36.18
N PRO A 188 -27.79 -27.49 -34.82
CA PRO A 188 -26.68 -27.95 -33.96
C PRO A 188 -26.19 -29.37 -34.31
N PRO A 189 -24.89 -29.72 -34.12
CA PRO A 189 -24.43 -31.07 -34.43
C PRO A 189 -25.17 -32.05 -33.51
N HIS A 190 -26.04 -32.89 -34.08
CA HIS A 190 -26.76 -33.89 -33.30
C HIS A 190 -25.79 -35.01 -32.87
N GLY A 191 -25.77 -35.33 -31.57
CA GLY A 191 -25.05 -36.49 -31.05
C GLY A 191 -23.57 -36.25 -30.69
N VAL A 192 -23.05 -35.02 -30.81
CA VAL A 192 -21.73 -34.67 -30.27
C VAL A 192 -21.92 -34.11 -28.86
N PRO A 193 -21.36 -34.70 -27.80
CA PRO A 193 -21.40 -34.12 -26.47
C PRO A 193 -20.46 -32.91 -26.41
N VAL A 194 -20.91 -31.81 -25.81
CA VAL A 194 -20.02 -30.71 -25.42
C VAL A 194 -19.17 -31.22 -24.25
N PRO A 195 -17.83 -31.24 -24.36
CA PRO A 195 -17.00 -31.68 -23.26
C PRO A 195 -17.24 -30.82 -22.02
N THR A 196 -17.67 -31.45 -20.93
CA THR A 196 -17.82 -30.79 -19.63
C THR A 196 -16.57 -31.06 -18.79
N GLY A 197 -16.10 -30.05 -18.03
CA GLY A 197 -14.95 -30.21 -17.13
C GLY A 197 -13.59 -30.05 -17.80
N ILE A 198 -13.51 -29.30 -18.90
CA ILE A 198 -12.21 -28.85 -19.43
C ILE A 198 -11.60 -27.87 -18.43
N ASN A 199 -10.39 -28.21 -17.98
CA ASN A 199 -9.58 -27.33 -17.15
C ASN A 199 -8.55 -26.63 -18.03
N ILE A 200 -8.47 -25.31 -17.93
CA ILE A 200 -7.38 -24.54 -18.48
C ILE A 200 -6.42 -24.25 -17.33
N THR A 201 -5.23 -24.86 -17.37
CA THR A 201 -4.16 -24.51 -16.44
C THR A 201 -3.48 -23.25 -16.95
N ARG A 202 -3.52 -22.18 -16.16
CA ARG A 202 -2.74 -20.97 -16.45
C ARG A 202 -1.53 -20.93 -15.54
N ALA A 203 -0.34 -20.77 -16.14
CA ALA A 203 0.85 -20.41 -15.39
C ALA A 203 0.74 -18.92 -15.05
N GLU A 204 0.74 -18.65 -13.76
CA GLU A 204 0.53 -17.33 -13.20
C GLU A 204 1.65 -17.05 -12.19
N GLU A 205 1.83 -15.76 -11.91
CA GLU A 205 2.69 -15.31 -10.83
C GLU A 205 1.80 -14.63 -9.79
N GLU A 206 1.77 -15.14 -8.57
CA GLU A 206 1.17 -14.44 -7.46
C GLU A 206 2.23 -13.60 -6.76
N PHE A 207 1.94 -12.32 -6.57
CA PHE A 207 2.88 -11.41 -5.93
C PHE A 207 2.16 -10.40 -5.03
N THR A 208 2.90 -9.84 -4.08
CA THR A 208 2.35 -8.93 -3.08
C THR A 208 3.05 -7.58 -3.06
N TYR A 209 2.29 -6.54 -2.74
CA TYR A 209 2.80 -5.22 -2.42
C TYR A 209 2.22 -4.76 -1.09
N ASN A 210 3.08 -4.24 -0.22
CA ASN A 210 2.69 -3.74 1.08
C ASN A 210 2.64 -2.23 1.04
N TRP A 211 1.53 -1.62 1.46
CA TRP A 211 1.41 -0.19 1.72
C TRP A 211 1.31 0.03 3.23
N VAL A 212 2.33 0.65 3.80
CA VAL A 212 2.50 0.76 5.25
C VAL A 212 2.25 2.17 5.77
N ARG A 213 2.11 2.25 7.09
CA ARG A 213 1.91 3.50 7.83
C ARG A 213 0.64 4.26 7.43
N LEU A 214 -0.41 3.61 6.95
CA LEU A 214 -1.60 4.33 6.51
C LEU A 214 -2.41 4.83 7.74
N PRO A 215 -2.88 6.10 7.78
CA PRO A 215 -3.73 6.59 8.87
C PRO A 215 -4.94 5.68 9.11
N PHE A 216 -5.43 5.62 10.35
CA PHE A 216 -6.54 4.73 10.68
C PHE A 216 -7.80 5.04 9.86
N GLU A 217 -8.11 6.32 9.67
CA GLU A 217 -9.29 6.84 8.98
C GLU A 217 -9.25 6.57 7.47
N ALA A 218 -8.05 6.42 6.90
CA ALA A 218 -7.89 6.21 5.47
C ALA A 218 -8.45 4.85 5.00
N PHE A 219 -8.56 3.87 5.89
CA PHE A 219 -9.11 2.55 5.60
C PHE A 219 -10.28 2.14 6.51
N ASP A 220 -11.01 3.13 7.01
CA ASP A 220 -12.29 2.89 7.69
C ASP A 220 -13.35 2.41 6.68
N VAL A 221 -14.40 1.73 7.15
CA VAL A 221 -15.48 1.15 6.31
C VAL A 221 -16.18 2.20 5.46
N LEU A 222 -16.22 3.45 5.93
CA LEU A 222 -16.82 4.60 5.25
C LEU A 222 -15.82 5.36 4.36
N SER A 223 -14.56 4.93 4.29
CA SER A 223 -13.53 5.62 3.51
C SER A 223 -13.63 5.30 2.01
N ASN A 224 -13.19 6.24 1.18
CA ASN A 224 -13.15 6.06 -0.28
C ASN A 224 -12.27 4.87 -0.69
N LEU A 225 -11.16 4.65 0.01
CA LEU A 225 -10.26 3.53 -0.27
C LEU A 225 -10.96 2.19 0.04
N TYR A 226 -11.68 2.10 1.16
CA TYR A 226 -12.43 0.89 1.50
C TYR A 226 -13.53 0.60 0.48
N ALA A 227 -14.34 1.61 0.15
CA ALA A 227 -15.39 1.52 -0.87
C ALA A 227 -14.83 1.16 -2.25
N ARG A 228 -13.65 1.67 -2.62
CA ARG A 228 -12.98 1.31 -3.88
C ARG A 228 -12.62 -0.17 -3.94
N ILE A 229 -12.06 -0.70 -2.86
CA ILE A 229 -11.60 -2.09 -2.82
C ILE A 229 -12.79 -3.05 -2.81
N TYR A 230 -13.75 -2.82 -1.90
CA TYR A 230 -14.85 -3.76 -1.63
C TYR A 230 -16.16 -3.42 -2.36
N GLY A 231 -16.23 -2.27 -3.03
CA GLY A 231 -17.44 -1.75 -3.65
C GLY A 231 -18.27 -0.93 -2.66
N SER A 232 -19.16 -0.10 -3.20
CA SER A 232 -20.16 0.62 -2.42
C SER A 232 -21.53 -0.06 -2.54
N VAL A 233 -22.40 0.12 -1.54
CA VAL A 233 -23.79 -0.38 -1.59
C VAL A 233 -24.59 0.28 -2.74
N GLU A 234 -24.13 1.44 -3.23
CA GLU A 234 -24.78 2.26 -4.25
C GLU A 234 -24.36 1.93 -5.69
N GLY A 235 -23.59 0.85 -5.91
CA GLY A 235 -23.39 0.26 -7.24
C GLY A 235 -22.00 0.43 -7.86
N ASP A 236 -21.02 0.97 -7.13
CA ASP A 236 -19.64 0.96 -7.60
C ASP A 236 -19.07 -0.45 -7.55
N LEU A 237 -18.64 -0.95 -8.72
CA LEU A 237 -18.00 -2.26 -8.80
C LEU A 237 -16.67 -2.24 -8.05
N PRO A 238 -16.41 -3.25 -7.18
CA PRO A 238 -15.16 -3.36 -6.43
C PRO A 238 -13.95 -3.49 -7.35
N PHE A 239 -12.79 -3.05 -6.87
CA PHE A 239 -11.53 -3.31 -7.54
C PHE A 239 -11.10 -4.78 -7.42
N ILE A 240 -11.55 -5.49 -6.37
CA ILE A 240 -11.26 -6.93 -6.23
C ILE A 240 -11.79 -7.69 -7.46
N GLY A 241 -10.91 -8.48 -8.08
CA GLY A 241 -11.18 -9.21 -9.33
C GLY A 241 -11.01 -8.37 -10.60
N CYS A 242 -10.71 -7.08 -10.48
CA CYS A 242 -10.45 -6.22 -11.64
C CYS A 242 -9.03 -6.39 -12.17
N VAL A 243 -8.88 -6.11 -13.46
CA VAL A 243 -7.61 -6.18 -14.19
C VAL A 243 -7.10 -4.76 -14.47
N ASN A 244 -5.78 -4.56 -14.50
CA ASN A 244 -5.20 -3.25 -14.75
C ASN A 244 -5.54 -2.71 -16.15
N SER A 245 -6.11 -1.51 -16.20
CA SER A 245 -6.34 -0.76 -17.44
C SER A 245 -5.09 -0.01 -17.91
N THR A 246 -4.20 0.34 -16.98
CA THR A 246 -2.94 1.05 -17.18
C THR A 246 -1.77 0.16 -16.78
N PRO A 247 -0.57 0.34 -17.35
CA PRO A 247 0.62 -0.37 -16.88
C PRO A 247 0.88 -0.12 -15.39
N ILE A 248 1.23 -1.18 -14.66
CA ILE A 248 1.58 -1.12 -13.24
C ILE A 248 2.63 -2.18 -12.93
N PHE A 249 3.57 -1.92 -12.02
CA PHE A 249 4.65 -2.84 -11.66
C PHE A 249 5.51 -3.29 -12.85
N ASN A 250 5.75 -2.38 -13.82
CA ASN A 250 6.42 -2.68 -15.10
C ASN A 250 5.75 -3.78 -15.92
N ARG A 251 4.44 -4.00 -15.73
CA ARG A 251 3.64 -4.96 -16.48
C ARG A 251 2.63 -4.25 -17.37
N PRO A 252 2.40 -4.76 -18.59
CA PRO A 252 1.44 -4.17 -19.53
C PRO A 252 0.01 -4.13 -18.97
N HIS A 253 -0.85 -3.32 -19.59
CA HIS A 253 -2.29 -3.36 -19.38
C HIS A 253 -2.84 -4.79 -19.59
N GLY A 254 -3.88 -5.16 -18.85
CA GLY A 254 -4.53 -6.46 -19.01
C GLY A 254 -3.85 -7.66 -18.38
N THR A 255 -2.67 -7.49 -17.78
CA THR A 255 -1.84 -8.61 -17.32
C THR A 255 -1.84 -8.81 -15.81
N VAL A 256 -2.27 -7.81 -15.04
CA VAL A 256 -2.30 -7.83 -13.58
C VAL A 256 -3.74 -7.79 -13.09
N MET A 257 -4.14 -8.78 -12.31
CA MET A 257 -5.42 -8.84 -11.62
C MET A 257 -5.23 -8.57 -10.13
N PHE A 258 -6.05 -7.71 -9.56
CA PHE A 258 -6.09 -7.50 -8.12
C PHE A 258 -6.97 -8.56 -7.46
N THR A 259 -6.39 -9.40 -6.60
CA THR A 259 -7.13 -10.53 -5.98
C THR A 259 -7.68 -10.20 -4.61
N GLY A 260 -7.07 -9.27 -3.90
CA GLY A 260 -7.55 -8.86 -2.58
C GLY A 260 -6.50 -8.13 -1.77
N VAL A 261 -6.93 -7.68 -0.60
CA VAL A 261 -6.09 -7.01 0.39
C VAL A 261 -6.20 -7.75 1.72
N THR A 262 -5.06 -7.88 2.41
CA THR A 262 -5.02 -8.34 3.80
C THR A 262 -4.67 -7.14 4.67
N PRO A 263 -5.64 -6.52 5.35
CA PRO A 263 -5.37 -5.40 6.24
C PRO A 263 -4.76 -5.90 7.55
N LYS A 264 -3.73 -5.20 8.02
CA LYS A 264 -3.09 -5.42 9.32
C LYS A 264 -3.16 -4.14 10.13
N GLN A 265 -3.84 -4.19 11.26
CA GLN A 265 -3.88 -3.08 12.20
C GLN A 265 -2.63 -3.13 13.09
N GLU A 266 -1.94 -2.00 13.18
CA GLU A 266 -0.71 -1.86 13.97
C GLU A 266 -0.84 -0.66 14.90
N ARG A 267 -0.03 -0.63 15.95
CA ARG A 267 0.13 0.58 16.76
C ARG A 267 0.83 1.64 15.91
N ALA A 268 0.39 2.89 16.06
CA ALA A 268 1.09 4.01 15.43
C ALA A 268 2.55 4.06 15.91
N HIS A 269 3.45 4.44 15.01
CA HIS A 269 4.88 4.51 15.29
C HIS A 269 5.23 5.58 16.33
N THR A 270 4.39 6.61 16.45
CA THR A 270 4.41 7.66 17.49
C THR A 270 4.00 7.15 18.87
N GLY A 271 3.46 5.92 18.95
CA GLY A 271 2.88 5.36 20.17
C GLY A 271 1.45 5.82 20.47
N GLN A 272 0.88 6.69 19.62
CA GLN A 272 -0.47 7.24 19.80
C GLN A 272 -1.45 6.68 18.77
N GLY A 273 -2.40 5.88 19.22
CA GLY A 273 -3.45 5.33 18.37
C GLY A 273 -3.03 4.14 17.52
N LEU A 274 -3.79 3.93 16.45
CA LEU A 274 -3.68 2.77 15.57
C LEU A 274 -3.48 3.25 14.13
N ARG A 275 -2.98 2.36 13.28
CA ARG A 275 -2.78 2.61 11.86
C ARG A 275 -2.95 1.32 11.08
N TRP A 276 -3.02 1.45 9.77
CA TRP A 276 -3.12 0.33 8.84
C TRP A 276 -1.81 0.06 8.11
N SER A 277 -1.53 -1.22 7.90
CA SER A 277 -0.60 -1.71 6.90
C SER A 277 -1.39 -2.66 6.01
N LEU A 278 -1.42 -2.40 4.70
CA LEU A 278 -2.23 -3.14 3.73
C LEU A 278 -1.32 -4.01 2.86
N GLU A 279 -1.52 -5.33 2.89
CA GLU A 279 -0.87 -6.25 1.95
C GLU A 279 -1.80 -6.49 0.77
N TYR A 280 -1.51 -5.88 -0.37
CA TYR A 280 -2.19 -6.12 -1.64
C TYR A 280 -1.67 -7.38 -2.30
N LYS A 281 -2.59 -8.21 -2.78
CA LYS A 281 -2.31 -9.44 -3.52
C LYS A 281 -2.73 -9.26 -4.96
N PHE A 282 -1.86 -9.70 -5.85
CA PHE A 282 -2.06 -9.60 -7.28
C PHE A 282 -1.68 -10.91 -7.96
N LEU A 283 -2.34 -11.19 -9.08
CA LEU A 283 -1.95 -12.25 -10.00
C LEU A 283 -1.50 -11.63 -11.32
N TYR A 284 -0.37 -12.09 -11.82
CA TYR A 284 0.14 -11.73 -13.13
C TYR A 284 0.03 -12.93 -14.09
N SER A 285 -0.47 -12.64 -15.29
CA SER A 285 -0.45 -13.57 -16.42
C SER A 285 0.19 -12.87 -17.61
N ALA A 286 1.29 -13.43 -18.12
CA ALA A 286 1.98 -12.90 -19.29
C ALA A 286 1.10 -12.87 -20.55
N MET A 287 0.14 -13.80 -20.63
CA MET A 287 -0.84 -13.85 -21.70
C MET A 287 -2.00 -12.86 -21.50
N GLY A 288 -2.10 -12.21 -20.34
CA GLY A 288 -3.25 -11.38 -19.99
C GLY A 288 -4.48 -12.17 -19.54
N TRP A 289 -5.38 -11.50 -18.80
CA TRP A 289 -6.52 -12.15 -18.15
C TRP A 289 -7.67 -12.49 -19.10
N ASN A 290 -7.73 -11.83 -20.27
CA ASN A 290 -8.83 -11.94 -21.25
C ASN A 290 -8.53 -12.87 -22.43
N TRP A 291 -7.38 -13.56 -22.43
CA TRP A 291 -6.95 -14.38 -23.55
C TRP A 291 -7.19 -15.87 -23.29
N LEU A 292 -8.03 -16.50 -24.12
CA LEU A 292 -8.25 -17.94 -24.09
C LEU A 292 -7.65 -18.58 -25.34
N TYR A 293 -6.91 -19.67 -25.15
CA TYR A 293 -6.49 -20.51 -26.27
C TYR A 293 -7.65 -21.42 -26.68
N TYR A 294 -8.05 -21.35 -27.94
CA TYR A 294 -8.99 -22.28 -28.54
C TYR A 294 -8.21 -23.36 -29.30
N PRO A 295 -8.18 -24.61 -28.82
CA PRO A 295 -7.57 -25.70 -29.54
C PRO A 295 -8.52 -26.19 -30.63
N ASP A 296 -8.24 -25.86 -31.89
CA ASP A 296 -8.94 -26.44 -33.05
C ASP A 296 -8.15 -27.66 -33.58
N PRO A 297 -8.72 -28.89 -33.52
CA PRO A 297 -8.06 -30.09 -34.03
C PRO A 297 -7.76 -30.06 -35.53
N SER A 298 -8.47 -29.24 -36.31
CA SER A 298 -8.20 -29.07 -37.75
C SER A 298 -6.98 -28.18 -38.03
N GLY A 299 -6.54 -27.41 -37.03
CA GLY A 299 -5.48 -26.42 -37.15
C GLY A 299 -5.87 -25.13 -37.87
N THR A 300 -7.08 -25.03 -38.43
CA THR A 300 -7.52 -23.88 -39.21
C THR A 300 -7.87 -22.68 -38.34
N ASN A 301 -8.58 -22.90 -37.22
CA ASN A 301 -9.00 -21.83 -36.31
C ASN A 301 -8.33 -21.92 -34.93
N ALA A 302 -7.23 -22.67 -34.81
CA ALA A 302 -6.53 -22.82 -33.55
C ALA A 302 -5.77 -21.52 -33.23
N GLY A 303 -6.04 -20.91 -32.08
CA GLY A 303 -5.48 -19.59 -31.80
C GLY A 303 -5.80 -19.05 -30.41
N TRP A 304 -5.19 -17.91 -30.10
CA TRP A 304 -5.53 -17.12 -28.93
C TRP A 304 -6.64 -16.13 -29.30
N PHE A 305 -7.71 -16.16 -28.52
CA PHE A 305 -8.87 -15.30 -28.71
C PHE A 305 -9.04 -14.40 -27.50
N ASN A 306 -9.31 -13.12 -27.76
CA ASN A 306 -9.70 -12.17 -26.73
C ASN A 306 -11.19 -12.35 -26.45
N VAL A 307 -11.53 -12.67 -25.20
CA VAL A 307 -12.92 -12.83 -24.77
C VAL A 307 -13.35 -11.53 -24.11
N ASN A 308 -13.94 -10.63 -24.89
CA ASN A 308 -14.60 -9.45 -24.37
C ASN A 308 -16.14 -9.60 -24.44
N ASN A 309 -16.87 -8.82 -23.64
CA ASN A 309 -18.34 -8.90 -23.53
C ASN A 309 -19.10 -8.48 -24.82
N LYS A 310 -18.41 -8.08 -25.88
CA LYS A 310 -19.02 -7.51 -27.09
C LYS A 310 -18.76 -8.34 -28.35
N ASP A 311 -17.58 -8.94 -28.53
CA ASP A 311 -17.22 -9.80 -29.68
C ASP A 311 -16.03 -10.73 -29.38
N TYR A 312 -15.94 -11.87 -30.07
CA TYR A 312 -14.71 -12.69 -30.13
C TYR A 312 -13.77 -12.11 -31.18
N GLN A 313 -12.51 -11.86 -30.82
CA GLN A 313 -11.51 -11.30 -31.73
C GLN A 313 -10.22 -12.12 -31.66
N GLU A 314 -9.65 -12.43 -32.82
CA GLU A 314 -8.36 -13.12 -32.95
C GLU A 314 -7.21 -12.22 -32.48
N ALA A 315 -6.12 -12.85 -31.99
CA ALA A 315 -4.98 -12.13 -31.42
C ALA A 315 -4.24 -11.24 -32.42
N ASP A 316 -4.19 -11.63 -33.68
CA ASP A 316 -3.52 -10.91 -34.76
C ASP A 316 -4.30 -9.66 -35.24
N ALA A 317 -5.60 -9.60 -34.97
CA ALA A 317 -6.47 -8.47 -35.30
C ALA A 317 -6.48 -7.36 -34.22
N LEU A 318 -5.85 -7.61 -33.06
CA LEU A 318 -5.80 -6.69 -31.94
C LEU A 318 -4.38 -6.16 -31.73
N GLU A 319 -4.28 -4.89 -31.32
CA GLU A 319 -3.02 -4.38 -30.78
C GLU A 319 -2.63 -5.18 -29.53
N ASP A 320 -1.35 -5.57 -29.45
CA ASP A 320 -0.80 -6.31 -28.32
C ASP A 320 -1.17 -5.64 -26.98
N GLY A 321 -1.63 -6.48 -26.04
CA GLY A 321 -1.97 -6.06 -24.68
C GLY A 321 -3.37 -5.49 -24.48
N ARG A 322 -4.17 -5.21 -25.52
CA ARG A 322 -5.49 -4.55 -25.38
C ARG A 322 -6.42 -5.29 -24.40
N SER A 323 -6.67 -4.66 -23.23
CA SER A 323 -7.61 -5.13 -22.22
C SER A 323 -8.89 -4.30 -22.28
N ILE A 324 -10.00 -4.90 -22.72
CA ILE A 324 -11.30 -4.21 -22.79
C ILE A 324 -12.39 -5.07 -22.15
N SER A 325 -12.15 -5.54 -20.93
CA SER A 325 -13.24 -6.09 -20.13
C SER A 325 -14.04 -4.93 -19.49
N ALA A 326 -15.32 -5.17 -19.19
CA ALA A 326 -16.14 -4.27 -18.38
C ALA A 326 -15.68 -4.18 -16.91
N GLY A 327 -14.57 -4.83 -16.55
CA GLY A 327 -13.96 -4.87 -15.22
C GLY A 327 -12.47 -4.48 -15.22
N THR A 328 -12.02 -3.68 -16.20
CA THR A 328 -10.69 -3.06 -16.11
C THR A 328 -10.74 -1.79 -15.27
N ARG A 329 -9.75 -1.60 -14.41
CA ARG A 329 -9.62 -0.43 -13.53
C ARG A 329 -8.17 0.02 -13.48
N ASP A 330 -7.94 1.30 -13.22
CA ASP A 330 -6.58 1.80 -13.00
C ASP A 330 -6.12 1.36 -11.60
N LEU A 331 -5.36 0.26 -11.53
CA LEU A 331 -4.92 -0.29 -10.26
C LEU A 331 -3.91 0.62 -9.53
N ASN A 332 -3.37 1.66 -10.16
CA ASN A 332 -2.54 2.65 -9.46
C ASN A 332 -3.36 3.40 -8.40
N LEU A 333 -4.69 3.50 -8.58
CA LEU A 333 -5.61 4.11 -7.61
C LEU A 333 -5.76 3.30 -6.31
N LEU A 334 -5.27 2.06 -6.25
CA LEU A 334 -5.17 1.31 -4.99
C LEU A 334 -4.17 1.97 -4.01
N PHE A 335 -3.23 2.76 -4.52
CA PHE A 335 -2.24 3.49 -3.73
C PHE A 335 -2.61 4.98 -3.65
N SER A 336 -3.89 5.26 -3.46
CA SER A 336 -4.43 6.60 -3.20
C SER A 336 -5.65 6.54 -2.28
N VAL A 337 -5.83 7.56 -1.43
CA VAL A 337 -7.03 7.73 -0.59
C VAL A 337 -8.07 8.68 -1.22
N SER A 338 -7.72 9.38 -2.30
CA SER A 338 -8.62 10.29 -3.00
C SER A 338 -9.71 9.52 -3.72
N ALA A 339 -10.95 10.00 -3.70
CA ALA A 339 -12.09 9.38 -4.40
C ALA A 339 -11.82 9.21 -5.90
#